data_AF-A0ABC9TPB5-F1
#
_entry.id   AF-A0ABC9TPB5-F1
#
_cell.length_a   1.000
_cell.length_b   1.000
_cell.length_c   1.000
_cell.angle_alpha   90.00
_cell.angle_beta   90.00
_cell.angle_gamma   90.00
#
_symmetry.space_group_name_H-M   'P 1'
#
loop_
_entity.id
_entity.type
_entity.pdbx_description
1 polymer ?
#
loop_
_entity_poly.entity_id
_entity_poly.type
_entity_poly.pdbx_seq_one_letter_code
_entity_poly.pdbx_strand_id
1 'polypeptide(L)' 'MKVFDYFGTVIPPKENTRRVAYVECSCGYLASCLSDESSLYKCSRCKKIYEVTANREVKYQDK' A
#
# COMPACT_ATOMS: atom_id res chain seq x y z
N MET A 1 7.49 3.49 4.58
CA MET A 1 6.98 3.23 3.22
C MET A 1 5.88 4.23 2.94
N LYS A 2 5.90 4.83 1.76
CA LYS A 2 4.83 5.74 1.33
C LYS A 2 3.62 4.95 0.83
N VAL A 3 2.45 5.57 0.95
CA VAL A 3 1.20 5.09 0.36
C VAL A 3 0.69 6.13 -0.62
N PHE A 4 0.01 5.69 -1.68
CA PHE A 4 -0.42 6.55 -2.76
C PHE A 4 -1.89 6.32 -3.10
N ASP A 5 -2.56 7.37 -3.57
CA ASP A 5 -3.88 7.27 -4.17
C ASP A 5 -3.82 6.79 -5.62
N TYR A 6 -4.98 6.64 -6.27
CA TYR A 6 -5.10 6.20 -7.67
C TYR A 6 -4.38 7.13 -8.67
N PHE A 7 -4.15 8.39 -8.30
CA PHE A 7 -3.45 9.36 -9.14
C PHE A 7 -1.93 9.34 -8.93
N GLY A 8 -1.43 8.47 -8.04
CA GLY A 8 -0.02 8.42 -7.68
C GLY A 8 0.41 9.52 -6.72
N THR A 9 -0.54 10.22 -6.08
CA THR A 9 -0.22 11.24 -5.07
C THR A 9 0.05 10.54 -3.74
N VAL A 10 1.11 10.98 -3.05
CA VAL A 10 1.43 10.48 -1.70
C VAL A 10 0.32 10.90 -0.74
N ILE A 11 -0.30 9.93 -0.08
CA ILE A 11 -1.28 10.19 0.98
C ILE A 11 -0.50 10.41 2.29
N PRO A 12 -0.65 11.56 2.95
CA PRO A 12 0.05 11.82 4.20
C PRO A 12 -0.47 10.90 5.33
N PRO A 13 0.37 10.59 6.32
CA PRO A 13 -0.05 9.81 7.47
C PRO A 13 -1.21 10.52 8.20
N LYS A 14 -2.17 9.74 8.70
CA LYS A 14 -3.41 10.20 9.37
C LYS A 14 -4.48 10.83 8.47
N GLU A 15 -4.27 10.88 7.14
CA GLU A 15 -5.34 11.26 6.20
C GLU A 15 -6.20 10.03 5.85
N ASN A 16 -7.42 10.02 6.37
CA ASN A 16 -8.36 8.89 6.24
C ASN A 16 -9.37 9.07 5.09
N THR A 17 -9.45 10.24 4.48
CA THR A 17 -10.39 10.57 3.40
C THR A 17 -10.01 9.95 2.06
N ARG A 18 -8.71 9.86 1.75
CA ARG A 18 -8.24 9.23 0.49
C ARG A 18 -8.06 7.74 0.64
N ARG A 19 -8.58 6.98 -0.31
CA ARG A 19 -8.36 5.53 -0.42
C ARG A 19 -6.94 5.26 -0.91
N VAL A 20 -6.25 4.35 -0.24
CA VAL A 20 -4.93 3.88 -0.67
C VAL A 20 -5.14 2.97 -1.88
N ALA A 21 -4.43 3.25 -2.97
CA ALA A 21 -4.42 2.42 -4.17
C ALA A 21 -3.09 1.67 -4.31
N TYR A 22 -1.99 2.32 -3.92
CA TYR A 22 -0.65 1.75 -4.03
C TYR A 22 0.19 1.94 -2.76
N VAL A 23 1.13 1.03 -2.57
CA VAL A 23 2.12 1.05 -1.49
C VAL A 23 3.52 1.00 -2.10
N GLU A 24 4.43 1.81 -1.58
CA GLU A 24 5.84 1.78 -1.94
C GLU A 24 6.47 0.45 -1.51
N CYS A 25 6.91 -0.34 -2.48
CA CYS A 25 7.63 -1.57 -2.21
C CYS A 25 9.13 -1.30 -2.04
N SER A 26 9.76 -2.05 -1.13
CA SER A 26 11.22 -2.06 -0.93
C SER A 26 12.05 -2.33 -2.20
N CYS A 27 11.48 -2.93 -3.24
CA CYS A 27 12.17 -3.16 -4.53
C CYS A 27 12.10 -1.97 -5.50
N GLY A 28 11.54 -0.83 -5.09
CA GLY A 28 11.41 0.38 -5.91
C GLY A 28 10.17 0.41 -6.82
N TYR A 29 9.33 -0.62 -6.79
CA TYR A 29 8.05 -0.67 -7.51
C TYR A 29 6.86 -0.37 -6.60
N LEU A 30 5.67 -0.24 -7.18
CA LEU A 30 4.41 -0.10 -6.46
C LEU A 30 3.75 -1.46 -6.23
N ALA A 31 3.24 -1.68 -5.01
CA ALA A 31 2.34 -2.77 -4.67
C ALA A 31 0.89 -2.28 -4.77
N SER A 32 0.05 -3.03 -5.47
CA SER A 32 -1.37 -2.71 -5.67
C SER A 32 -2.23 -3.53 -4.72
N CYS A 33 -3.42 -3.03 -4.40
CA CYS A 33 -4.38 -3.75 -3.58
C CYS A 33 -4.75 -5.11 -4.20
N LEU A 34 -4.89 -6.15 -3.37
CA LEU A 34 -5.25 -7.50 -3.83
C LEU A 34 -6.75 -7.63 -4.14
N SER A 35 -7.59 -6.96 -3.36
CA SER A 35 -9.05 -6.92 -3.54
C SER A 35 -9.57 -5.57 -3.05
N ASP A 36 -10.70 -5.09 -3.57
CA ASP A 36 -11.25 -3.78 -3.21
C ASP A 36 -11.43 -3.57 -1.68
N GLU A 37 -11.76 -4.62 -0.95
CA GLU A 37 -11.97 -4.55 0.50
C GLU A 37 -10.76 -5.02 1.32
N SER A 38 -9.67 -5.40 0.66
CA SER A 38 -8.49 -5.91 1.34
C SER A 38 -7.59 -4.79 1.84
N SER A 39 -7.04 -4.96 3.04
CA SER A 39 -5.90 -4.18 3.52
C SER A 39 -4.57 -4.66 2.95
N LEU A 40 -4.56 -5.70 2.10
CA LEU A 40 -3.35 -6.34 1.58
C LEU A 40 -3.00 -5.84 0.17
N TYR A 41 -1.72 -5.53 0.00
CA TYR A 41 -1.13 -4.98 -1.21
C TYR A 41 0.01 -5.88 -1.66
N LYS A 42 0.02 -6.26 -2.93
CA LYS A 42 1.04 -7.15 -3.49
C LYS A 42 1.87 -6.45 -4.54
N CYS A 43 3.19 -6.52 -4.39
CA CYS A 43 4.11 -6.02 -5.41
C CYS A 43 4.04 -6.93 -6.65
N SER A 44 3.82 -6.34 -7.82
CA SER A 44 3.80 -7.08 -9.09
C SER A 44 5.18 -7.68 -9.43
N ARG A 45 6.27 -7.05 -8.98
CA ARG A 45 7.66 -7.46 -9.28
C ARG A 45 8.17 -8.53 -8.32
N CYS A 46 8.37 -8.21 -7.04
CA CYS A 46 8.97 -9.12 -6.06
C CYS A 46 7.96 -9.94 -5.26
N LYS A 47 6.65 -9.81 -5.57
CA LYS A 47 5.53 -10.56 -4.97
C LYS A 47 5.35 -10.44 -3.46
N LYS A 48 6.12 -9.55 -2.80
CA LYS A 48 5.97 -9.16 -1.40
C LYS A 48 4.56 -8.64 -1.11
N ILE A 49 4.04 -9.00 0.06
CA ILE A 49 2.73 -8.58 0.54
C ILE A 49 2.93 -7.57 1.66
N TYR A 50 2.17 -6.50 1.58
CA TYR A 50 2.14 -5.42 2.55
C TYR A 50 0.72 -5.26 3.05
N GLU A 51 0.56 -5.08 4.36
CA GLU A 51 -0.71 -4.80 4.98
C GLU A 51 -0.76 -3.32 5.36
N VAL A 52 -1.79 -2.62 4.93
CA VAL A 52 -2.04 -1.22 5.28
C VAL A 52 -3.11 -1.17 6.37
N THR A 53 -2.75 -0.71 7.55
CA THR A 53 -3.70 -0.54 8.65
C THR A 53 -4.60 0.68 8.43
N ALA A 54 -5.68 0.78 9.20
CA ALA A 54 -6.56 1.95 9.20
C ALA A 54 -5.82 3.27 9.48
N ASN A 55 -4.71 3.23 10.21
CA ASN A 55 -3.86 4.38 10.51
C ASN A 55 -2.86 4.73 9.39
N ARG A 56 -2.97 4.08 8.21
CA ARG A 56 -2.02 4.19 7.09
C ARG A 56 -0.63 3.67 7.42
N GLU A 57 -0.50 2.81 8.42
CA GLU A 57 0.77 2.14 8.70
C GLU A 57 0.92 0.95 7.77
N VAL A 58 2.08 0.85 7.13
CA VAL A 58 2.42 -0.26 6.24
C VAL A 58 3.22 -1.28 7.03
N LYS A 59 2.66 -2.47 7.21
CA LYS A 59 3.35 -3.62 7.79
C LYS A 59 3.73 -4.58 6.67
N TYR A 60 4.97 -5.01 6.67
CA TYR A 60 5.40 -6.07 5.77
C TYR A 60 4.99 -7.41 6.37
N GLN A 61 4.27 -8.25 5.62
CA GLN A 61 4.03 -9.64 5.99
C GLN A 61 5.12 -10.49 5.34
N ASP A 62 6.03 -10.99 6.17
CA ASP A 62 6.88 -12.11 5.78
C ASP A 62 6.01 -13.38 5.88
N LYS A 63 6.03 -14.17 4.82
CA LYS A 63 5.07 -15.25 4.58
C LYS A 63 5.33 -16.46 5.45
#